data_AF-A0A2V9FVD2-F1
#
_entry.id   AF-A0A2V9FVD2-F1
#
_cell.length_a   1.000
_cell.length_b   1.000
_cell.length_c   1.000
_cell.angle_alpha   90.00
_cell.angle_beta   90.00
_cell.angle_gamma   90.00
#
_symmetry.space_group_name_H-M   'P 1'
#
loop_
_entity.id
_entity.type
_entity.pdbx_description
1 polymer ?
#
loop_
_entity_poly.entity_id
_entity_poly.type
_entity_poly.pdbx_seq_one_letter_code
_entity_poly.pdbx_strand_id
1 'polypeptide(L)'
;MSEEGSARERALVATGDELAVLLHHASADVLLALLDNPAMEETQLCLLLERKNLPSEIPEEVARRKPLLKSYRVKRALAFHPRTPRLISLRLLRDLYLMDLVQVAIVPGVSAELKRNAEDQLLARLPQLPLGQKITLARRGPARVAGALLAEGHEQVVSIVLDNPYMTEAQILRALSREKPPTPVIPAIVHHRKWSITYNVRLALVRHPSAPLATILSYLPELTVSDLRELAAPGIVPESLRKYLQAEVQRRMRASQKAASGNAPAKDPPASNRE
;
A
#
# COMPACT_ATOMS: atom_id res chain seq x y z
N MET A 1 53.11 -17.90 2.44
CA MET A 1 51.73 -18.33 2.11
C MET A 1 50.79 -17.42 2.87
N SER A 2 50.04 -16.57 2.17
CA SER A 2 49.15 -15.59 2.82
C SER A 2 48.06 -16.31 3.63
N GLU A 3 47.73 -15.82 4.82
CA GLU A 3 46.70 -16.40 5.70
C GLU A 3 45.35 -16.61 4.97
N GLU A 4 45.04 -15.74 4.00
CA GLU A 4 43.85 -15.81 3.15
C GLU A 4 43.84 -17.01 2.20
N GLY A 5 45.01 -17.42 1.66
CA GLY A 5 45.12 -18.61 0.83
C GLY A 5 44.83 -19.89 1.62
N SER A 6 45.33 -19.94 2.85
CA SER A 6 45.04 -21.04 3.79
C SER A 6 43.57 -21.05 4.23
N ALA A 7 42.95 -19.89 4.42
CA ALA A 7 41.52 -19.79 4.74
C ALA A 7 40.62 -20.24 3.57
N ARG A 8 40.99 -19.93 2.32
CA ARG A 8 40.26 -20.36 1.11
C ARG A 8 40.28 -21.88 0.94
N GLU A 9 41.42 -22.52 1.13
CA GLU A 9 41.53 -23.99 1.02
C GLU A 9 40.71 -24.68 2.11
N ARG A 10 40.76 -24.16 3.35
CA ARG A 10 39.91 -24.65 4.45
C ARG A 10 38.43 -24.49 4.16
N ALA A 11 38.01 -23.40 3.53
CA ALA A 11 36.62 -23.20 3.15
C ALA A 11 36.04 -24.29 2.25
N LEU A 12 36.83 -24.97 1.42
CA LEU A 12 36.35 -26.03 0.54
C LEU A 12 36.01 -27.33 1.27
N VAL A 13 36.64 -27.57 2.44
CA VAL A 13 36.59 -28.87 3.15
C VAL A 13 36.02 -28.73 4.57
N ALA A 14 35.90 -27.50 5.09
CA ALA A 14 35.42 -27.23 6.44
C ALA A 14 34.03 -27.86 6.70
N THR A 15 33.85 -28.40 7.91
CA THR A 15 32.61 -29.01 8.38
C THR A 15 32.31 -28.56 9.81
N GLY A 16 31.06 -28.70 10.25
CA GLY A 16 30.65 -28.41 11.63
C GLY A 16 30.98 -26.96 12.06
N ASP A 17 31.64 -26.83 13.20
CA ASP A 17 31.95 -25.53 13.82
C ASP A 17 32.91 -24.68 12.98
N GLU A 18 33.84 -25.31 12.24
CA GLU A 18 34.77 -24.59 11.38
C GLU A 18 34.03 -23.90 10.21
N LEU A 19 33.03 -24.58 9.64
CA LEU A 19 32.17 -24.01 8.62
C LEU A 19 31.41 -22.80 9.16
N ALA A 20 30.86 -22.90 10.38
CA ALA A 20 30.16 -21.80 11.04
C ALA A 20 31.04 -20.57 11.22
N VAL A 21 32.31 -20.75 11.60
CA VAL A 21 33.27 -19.64 11.71
C VAL A 21 33.55 -19.01 10.34
N LEU A 22 33.80 -19.82 9.31
CA LEU A 22 34.12 -19.33 7.97
C LEU A 22 32.95 -18.62 7.29
N LEU A 23 31.69 -18.95 7.61
CA LEU A 23 30.51 -18.25 7.09
C LEU A 23 30.47 -16.76 7.47
N HIS A 24 31.17 -16.35 8.52
CA HIS A 24 31.28 -14.96 8.96
C HIS A 24 32.51 -14.24 8.42
N HIS A 25 33.35 -14.91 7.62
CA HIS A 25 34.58 -14.34 7.09
C HIS A 25 34.30 -13.11 6.19
N ALA A 26 35.23 -12.16 6.17
CA ALA A 26 35.09 -10.89 5.44
C ALA A 26 35.50 -10.99 3.96
N SER A 27 36.48 -11.84 3.64
CA SER A 27 37.00 -11.99 2.28
C SER A 27 35.99 -12.67 1.34
N ALA A 28 35.74 -12.04 0.20
CA ALA A 28 34.88 -12.57 -0.85
C ALA A 28 35.39 -13.91 -1.41
N ASP A 29 36.70 -14.08 -1.56
CA ASP A 29 37.30 -15.31 -2.10
C ASP A 29 37.05 -16.52 -1.22
N VAL A 30 37.11 -16.33 0.10
CA VAL A 30 36.79 -17.39 1.08
C VAL A 30 35.30 -17.72 1.01
N LEU A 31 34.42 -16.72 0.92
CA LEU A 31 32.97 -16.94 0.81
C LEU A 31 32.57 -17.59 -0.52
N LEU A 32 33.24 -17.27 -1.62
CA LEU A 32 33.05 -17.94 -2.90
C LEU A 32 33.47 -19.41 -2.83
N ALA A 33 34.61 -19.71 -2.18
CA ALA A 33 35.05 -21.09 -1.97
C ALA A 33 34.07 -21.88 -1.09
N LEU A 34 33.44 -21.24 -0.08
CA LEU A 34 32.38 -21.89 0.71
C LEU A 34 31.18 -22.35 -0.14
N LEU A 35 30.86 -21.64 -1.24
CA LEU A 35 29.76 -22.04 -2.13
C LEU A 35 30.06 -23.34 -2.90
N ASP A 36 31.33 -23.75 -2.99
CA ASP A 36 31.78 -24.99 -3.61
C ASP A 36 31.93 -26.15 -2.59
N ASN A 37 31.82 -25.85 -1.30
CA ASN A 37 31.94 -26.85 -0.23
C ASN A 37 30.74 -27.81 -0.24
N PRO A 38 30.95 -29.14 -0.25
CA PRO A 38 29.87 -30.12 -0.25
C PRO A 38 28.99 -30.08 1.01
N ALA A 39 29.51 -29.59 2.14
CA ALA A 39 28.76 -29.38 3.39
C ALA A 39 27.92 -28.08 3.38
N MET A 40 27.97 -27.29 2.30
CA MET A 40 27.20 -26.05 2.16
C MET A 40 25.73 -26.34 1.84
N GLU A 41 24.96 -26.62 2.89
CA GLU A 41 23.54 -26.91 2.81
C GLU A 41 22.65 -25.64 2.84
N GLU A 42 21.34 -25.84 2.67
CA GLU A 42 20.32 -24.78 2.70
C GLU A 42 20.43 -23.87 3.93
N THR A 43 20.60 -24.45 5.13
CA THR A 43 20.66 -23.69 6.37
C THR A 43 21.85 -22.73 6.38
N GLN A 44 23.02 -23.21 5.98
CA GLN A 44 24.25 -22.41 5.95
C GLN A 44 24.19 -21.32 4.89
N LEU A 45 23.58 -21.62 3.74
CA LEU A 45 23.36 -20.63 2.69
C LEU A 45 22.36 -19.54 3.11
N CYS A 46 21.30 -19.90 3.84
CA CYS A 46 20.38 -18.91 4.39
C CYS A 46 21.08 -18.02 5.42
N LEU A 47 21.90 -18.60 6.32
CA LEU A 47 22.69 -17.84 7.30
C LEU A 47 23.67 -16.88 6.62
N LEU A 48 24.33 -17.30 5.54
CA LEU A 48 25.19 -16.45 4.74
C LEU A 48 24.42 -15.25 4.15
N LEU A 49 23.23 -15.51 3.60
CA LEU A 49 22.37 -14.49 2.98
C LEU A 49 21.65 -13.57 3.98
N GLU A 50 21.65 -13.87 5.27
CA GLU A 50 21.16 -12.94 6.30
C GLU A 50 22.13 -11.78 6.56
N ARG A 51 23.40 -11.92 6.15
CA ARG A 51 24.45 -10.90 6.32
C ARG A 51 24.21 -9.71 5.39
N LYS A 52 23.70 -8.61 5.93
CA LYS A 52 23.46 -7.35 5.17
C LYS A 52 24.72 -6.75 4.51
N ASN A 53 25.90 -7.07 5.05
CA ASN A 53 27.21 -6.58 4.58
C ASN A 53 27.93 -7.58 3.67
N LEU A 54 27.19 -8.41 2.94
CA LEU A 54 27.77 -9.37 2.02
C LEU A 54 28.31 -8.67 0.74
N PRO A 55 29.49 -9.05 0.22
CA PRO A 55 29.97 -8.58 -1.08
C PRO A 55 28.94 -8.89 -2.19
N SER A 56 28.78 -7.98 -3.16
CA SER A 56 27.74 -8.10 -4.21
C SER A 56 27.92 -9.32 -5.13
N GLU A 57 29.15 -9.81 -5.21
CA GLU A 57 29.53 -10.98 -5.99
C GLU A 57 28.88 -12.25 -5.43
N ILE A 58 28.67 -12.35 -4.11
CA ILE A 58 28.14 -13.57 -3.48
C ILE A 58 26.66 -13.79 -3.82
N PRO A 59 25.72 -12.83 -3.63
CA PRO A 59 24.34 -12.98 -4.09
C PRO A 59 24.24 -13.26 -5.59
N GLU A 60 25.09 -12.62 -6.40
CA GLU A 60 25.11 -12.85 -7.85
C GLU A 60 25.52 -14.28 -8.19
N GLU A 61 26.58 -14.79 -7.56
CA GLU A 61 27.09 -16.13 -7.80
C GLU A 61 26.10 -17.20 -7.32
N VAL A 62 25.48 -17.00 -6.15
CA VAL A 62 24.38 -17.84 -5.66
C VAL A 62 23.22 -17.87 -6.66
N ALA A 63 22.90 -16.74 -7.28
CA ALA A 63 21.83 -16.64 -8.27
C ALA A 63 22.15 -17.27 -9.64
N ARG A 64 23.43 -17.44 -9.98
CA ARG A 64 23.89 -18.10 -11.20
C ARG A 64 23.84 -19.62 -11.06
N ARG A 65 24.12 -20.14 -9.86
CA ARG A 65 24.19 -21.57 -9.58
C ARG A 65 22.80 -22.18 -9.36
N LYS A 66 22.25 -22.81 -10.41
CA LYS A 66 20.94 -23.51 -10.36
C LYS A 66 20.76 -24.47 -9.18
N PRO A 67 21.77 -25.27 -8.75
CA PRO A 67 21.61 -26.17 -7.61
C PRO A 67 21.27 -25.45 -6.31
N LEU A 68 21.86 -24.27 -6.07
CA LEU A 68 21.64 -23.47 -4.87
C LEU A 68 20.25 -22.84 -4.83
N LEU A 69 19.66 -22.56 -6.00
CA LEU A 69 18.30 -22.04 -6.12
C LEU A 69 17.20 -23.11 -6.07
N LYS A 70 17.52 -24.38 -5.80
CA LYS A 70 16.47 -25.41 -5.63
C LYS A 70 15.59 -25.13 -4.42
N SER A 71 16.18 -24.61 -3.33
CA SER A 71 15.45 -24.31 -2.10
C SER A 71 14.66 -23.01 -2.22
N TYR A 72 13.40 -23.07 -1.79
CA TYR A 72 12.55 -21.89 -1.66
C TYR A 72 13.12 -20.86 -0.68
N ARG A 73 13.69 -21.31 0.44
CA ARG A 73 14.22 -20.41 1.48
C ARG A 73 15.38 -19.56 0.96
N VAL A 74 16.23 -20.16 0.14
CA VAL A 74 17.35 -19.48 -0.52
C VAL A 74 16.83 -18.45 -1.53
N LYS A 75 15.89 -18.83 -2.40
CA LYS A 75 15.25 -17.88 -3.34
C LYS A 75 14.64 -16.69 -2.61
N ARG A 76 13.93 -16.94 -1.51
CA ARG A 76 13.35 -15.92 -0.66
C ARG A 76 14.42 -15.03 -0.06
N ALA A 77 15.43 -15.59 0.61
CA ALA A 77 16.51 -14.81 1.22
C ALA A 77 17.19 -13.90 0.19
N LEU A 78 17.49 -14.44 -0.99
CA LEU A 78 18.12 -13.72 -2.08
C LEU A 78 17.23 -12.59 -2.64
N ALA A 79 15.92 -12.82 -2.80
CA ALA A 79 14.97 -11.81 -3.28
C ALA A 79 14.84 -10.60 -2.33
N PHE A 80 14.97 -10.83 -1.02
CA PHE A 80 14.88 -9.79 0.02
C PHE A 80 16.23 -9.14 0.35
N HIS A 81 17.35 -9.69 -0.14
CA HIS A 81 18.66 -9.23 0.26
C HIS A 81 19.02 -7.86 -0.36
N PRO A 82 19.49 -6.87 0.43
CA PRO A 82 19.72 -5.50 -0.05
C PRO A 82 20.78 -5.38 -1.16
N ARG A 83 21.74 -6.31 -1.21
CA ARG A 83 22.84 -6.32 -2.19
C ARG A 83 22.55 -7.16 -3.43
N THR A 84 21.39 -7.81 -3.52
CA THR A 84 21.05 -8.59 -4.71
C THR A 84 20.80 -7.66 -5.90
N PRO A 85 21.45 -7.89 -7.05
CA PRO A 85 21.18 -7.15 -8.26
C PRO A 85 19.69 -7.15 -8.62
N ARG A 86 19.17 -5.98 -8.99
CA ARG A 86 17.73 -5.75 -9.19
C ARG A 86 17.06 -6.74 -10.14
N LEU A 87 17.72 -7.06 -11.25
CA LEU A 87 17.20 -8.00 -12.27
C LEU A 87 17.03 -9.41 -11.70
N ILE A 88 17.91 -9.81 -10.79
CA ILE A 88 17.86 -11.10 -10.11
C ILE A 88 16.68 -11.13 -9.15
N SER A 89 16.50 -10.08 -8.33
CA SER A 89 15.34 -9.97 -7.44
C SER A 89 14.04 -10.03 -8.24
N LEU A 90 13.91 -9.28 -9.33
CA LEU A 90 12.72 -9.28 -10.20
C LEU A 90 12.40 -10.67 -10.76
N ARG A 91 13.43 -11.40 -11.22
CA ARG A 91 13.27 -12.78 -11.70
C ARG A 91 12.75 -13.69 -10.59
N LEU A 92 13.33 -13.60 -9.39
CA LEU A 92 12.97 -14.44 -8.25
C LEU A 92 11.58 -14.14 -7.69
N LEU A 93 11.03 -12.94 -7.88
CA LEU A 93 9.66 -12.61 -7.43
C LEU A 93 8.63 -13.61 -7.95
N ARG A 94 8.80 -14.11 -9.18
CA ARG A 94 7.86 -15.05 -9.81
C ARG A 94 7.75 -16.37 -9.03
N ASP A 95 8.85 -16.76 -8.40
CA ASP A 95 8.96 -18.01 -7.65
C ASP A 95 8.48 -17.87 -6.20
N LEU A 96 8.18 -16.65 -5.74
CA LEU A 96 7.75 -16.40 -4.36
C LEU A 96 6.29 -16.81 -4.13
N TYR A 97 6.06 -17.32 -2.92
CA TYR A 97 4.72 -17.60 -2.41
C TYR A 97 3.98 -16.31 -2.10
N LEU A 98 2.64 -16.43 -2.04
CA LEU A 98 1.72 -15.30 -1.91
C LEU A 98 2.09 -14.36 -0.75
N MET A 99 2.35 -14.92 0.44
CA MET A 99 2.64 -14.11 1.62
C MET A 99 4.02 -13.44 1.55
N ASP A 100 4.98 -14.06 0.88
CA ASP A 100 6.30 -13.45 0.70
C ASP A 100 6.23 -12.31 -0.33
N LEU A 101 5.40 -12.43 -1.38
CA LEU A 101 5.11 -11.31 -2.28
C LEU A 101 4.46 -10.12 -1.54
N VAL A 102 3.55 -10.39 -0.61
CA VAL A 102 2.95 -9.35 0.25
C VAL A 102 4.03 -8.65 1.07
N GLN A 103 4.97 -9.41 1.64
CA GLN A 103 6.08 -8.84 2.40
C GLN A 103 7.00 -7.98 1.53
N VAL A 104 7.33 -8.41 0.30
CA VAL A 104 8.11 -7.58 -0.63
C VAL A 104 7.43 -6.22 -0.88
N ALA A 105 6.11 -6.22 -1.08
CA ALA A 105 5.35 -5.00 -1.36
C ALA A 105 5.34 -4.02 -0.18
N ILE A 106 5.38 -4.53 1.05
CA ILE A 106 5.19 -3.74 2.27
C ILE A 106 6.52 -3.29 2.89
N VAL A 107 7.53 -4.16 2.89
CA VAL A 107 8.79 -3.94 3.62
C VAL A 107 9.45 -2.61 3.24
N PRO A 108 9.81 -1.76 4.22
CA PRO A 108 10.60 -0.55 3.98
C PRO A 108 11.98 -0.90 3.39
N GLY A 109 12.50 -0.05 2.49
CA GLY A 109 13.81 -0.25 1.88
C GLY A 109 13.81 -1.05 0.57
N VAL A 110 12.73 -1.74 0.23
CA VAL A 110 12.55 -2.35 -1.10
C VAL A 110 12.23 -1.24 -2.13
N SER A 111 12.86 -1.31 -3.30
CA SER A 111 12.65 -0.31 -4.37
C SER A 111 11.18 -0.26 -4.83
N ALA A 112 10.71 0.93 -5.23
CA ALA A 112 9.33 1.13 -5.68
C ALA A 112 8.95 0.26 -6.89
N GLU A 113 9.90 -0.09 -7.76
CA GLU A 113 9.64 -1.00 -8.89
C GLU A 113 9.45 -2.45 -8.44
N LEU A 114 10.27 -2.94 -7.51
CA LEU A 114 10.09 -4.28 -6.96
C LEU A 114 8.75 -4.40 -6.23
N LYS A 115 8.36 -3.37 -5.47
CA LYS A 115 7.04 -3.30 -4.83
C LYS A 115 5.91 -3.36 -5.85
N ARG A 116 5.98 -2.54 -6.91
CA ARG A 116 4.99 -2.54 -7.99
C ARG A 116 4.88 -3.90 -8.68
N ASN A 117 6.01 -4.52 -9.03
CA ASN A 117 6.01 -5.85 -9.64
C ASN A 117 5.45 -6.94 -8.72
N ALA A 118 5.74 -6.87 -7.42
CA ALA A 118 5.16 -7.80 -6.46
C ALA A 118 3.64 -7.63 -6.36
N GLU A 119 3.15 -6.39 -6.29
CA GLU A 119 1.71 -6.10 -6.34
C GLU A 119 1.06 -6.57 -7.64
N ASP A 120 1.69 -6.35 -8.79
CA ASP A 120 1.14 -6.78 -10.08
C ASP A 120 0.99 -8.30 -10.16
N GLN A 121 1.94 -9.05 -9.59
CA GLN A 121 1.81 -10.51 -9.46
C GLN A 121 0.70 -10.92 -8.49
N LEU A 122 0.56 -10.23 -7.35
CA LEU A 122 -0.53 -10.48 -6.41
C LEU A 122 -1.90 -10.24 -7.08
N LEU A 123 -2.03 -9.14 -7.82
CA LEU A 123 -3.24 -8.80 -8.57
C LEU A 123 -3.54 -9.82 -9.66
N ALA A 124 -2.53 -10.30 -10.39
CA ALA A 124 -2.71 -11.32 -11.41
C ALA A 124 -3.20 -12.67 -10.84
N ARG A 125 -2.77 -13.03 -9.63
CA ARG A 125 -3.19 -14.25 -8.93
C ARG A 125 -4.57 -14.10 -8.26
N LEU A 126 -4.95 -12.87 -7.88
CA LEU A 126 -6.13 -12.56 -7.05
C LEU A 126 -7.43 -13.26 -7.49
N PRO A 127 -7.82 -13.28 -8.78
CA PRO A 127 -9.09 -13.88 -9.19
C PRO A 127 -9.20 -15.38 -8.89
N GLN A 128 -8.06 -16.08 -8.86
CA GLN A 128 -7.98 -17.53 -8.68
C GLN A 128 -7.79 -17.94 -7.21
N LEU A 129 -7.63 -16.97 -6.29
CA LEU A 129 -7.36 -17.27 -4.89
C LEU A 129 -8.63 -17.74 -4.16
N PRO A 130 -8.53 -18.76 -3.30
CA PRO A 130 -9.61 -19.15 -2.39
C PRO A 130 -10.00 -18.01 -1.44
N LEU A 131 -11.27 -18.00 -1.01
CA LEU A 131 -11.81 -16.95 -0.12
C LEU A 131 -10.98 -16.74 1.14
N GLY A 132 -10.48 -17.81 1.78
CA GLY A 132 -9.61 -17.71 2.96
C GLY A 132 -8.33 -16.91 2.70
N GLN A 133 -7.69 -17.12 1.54
CA GLN A 133 -6.50 -16.35 1.16
C GLN A 133 -6.85 -14.90 0.81
N LYS A 134 -8.00 -14.64 0.18
CA LYS A 134 -8.51 -13.28 -0.04
C LYS A 134 -8.75 -12.55 1.29
N ILE A 135 -9.29 -13.22 2.30
CA ILE A 135 -9.46 -12.67 3.65
C ILE A 135 -8.09 -12.34 4.29
N THR A 136 -7.10 -13.21 4.15
CA THR A 136 -5.74 -12.93 4.62
C THR A 136 -5.12 -11.71 3.93
N LEU A 137 -5.27 -11.60 2.61
CA LEU A 137 -4.83 -10.44 1.83
C LEU A 137 -5.62 -9.18 2.17
N ALA A 138 -6.91 -9.28 2.45
CA ALA A 138 -7.70 -8.15 2.90
C ALA A 138 -7.17 -7.58 4.21
N ARG A 139 -6.69 -8.43 5.13
CA ARG A 139 -6.16 -7.98 6.43
C ARG A 139 -4.75 -7.41 6.36
N ARG A 140 -3.89 -7.94 5.48
CA ARG A 140 -2.43 -7.69 5.51
C ARG A 140 -1.82 -7.26 4.18
N GLY A 141 -2.60 -7.27 3.10
CA GLY A 141 -2.12 -6.98 1.75
C GLY A 141 -1.86 -5.48 1.53
N PRO A 142 -1.03 -5.15 0.52
CA PRO A 142 -0.72 -3.76 0.19
C PRO A 142 -1.93 -3.02 -0.39
N ALA A 143 -1.89 -1.69 -0.36
CA ALA A 143 -3.01 -0.81 -0.71
C ALA A 143 -3.67 -1.16 -2.06
N ARG A 144 -2.87 -1.39 -3.12
CA ARG A 144 -3.41 -1.70 -4.47
C ARG A 144 -4.18 -3.03 -4.50
N VAL A 145 -3.72 -4.03 -3.75
CA VAL A 145 -4.39 -5.34 -3.63
C VAL A 145 -5.64 -5.22 -2.77
N ALA A 146 -5.58 -4.47 -1.66
CA ALA A 146 -6.75 -4.17 -0.82
C ALA A 146 -7.84 -3.44 -1.62
N GLY A 147 -7.47 -2.44 -2.43
CA GLY A 147 -8.40 -1.75 -3.34
C GLY A 147 -9.04 -2.68 -4.36
N ALA A 148 -8.28 -3.65 -4.91
CA ALA A 148 -8.82 -4.65 -5.82
C ALA A 148 -9.80 -5.61 -5.12
N LEU A 149 -9.51 -6.05 -3.90
CA LEU A 149 -10.44 -6.87 -3.09
C LEU A 149 -11.72 -6.12 -2.74
N LEU A 150 -11.62 -4.83 -2.40
CA LEU A 150 -12.81 -3.98 -2.20
C LEU A 150 -13.64 -3.88 -3.49
N ALA A 151 -12.97 -3.81 -4.65
CA ALA A 151 -13.61 -3.77 -5.95
C ALA A 151 -14.27 -5.10 -6.36
N GLU A 152 -13.81 -6.25 -5.87
CA GLU A 152 -14.52 -7.54 -6.03
C GLU A 152 -15.82 -7.57 -5.22
N GLY A 153 -15.82 -6.94 -4.04
CA GLY A 153 -17.04 -6.73 -3.25
C GLY A 153 -17.62 -7.98 -2.59
N HIS A 154 -16.78 -8.98 -2.30
CA HIS A 154 -17.23 -10.18 -1.60
C HIS A 154 -17.63 -9.84 -0.16
N GLU A 155 -18.84 -10.19 0.29
CA GLU A 155 -19.42 -9.70 1.55
C GLU A 155 -18.52 -9.93 2.78
N GLN A 156 -17.95 -11.12 2.91
CA GLN A 156 -17.04 -11.48 4.01
C GLN A 156 -15.70 -10.72 4.00
N VAL A 157 -15.34 -10.10 2.87
CA VAL A 157 -14.03 -9.45 2.66
C VAL A 157 -14.14 -7.94 2.83
N VAL A 158 -15.27 -7.34 2.47
CA VAL A 158 -15.45 -5.88 2.41
C VAL A 158 -15.18 -5.20 3.76
N SER A 159 -15.73 -5.71 4.87
CA SER A 159 -15.46 -5.11 6.19
C SER A 159 -13.99 -5.24 6.58
N ILE A 160 -13.39 -6.40 6.34
CA ILE A 160 -12.00 -6.72 6.66
C ILE A 160 -11.03 -5.83 5.88
N VAL A 161 -11.30 -5.59 4.59
CA VAL A 161 -10.41 -4.80 3.73
C VAL A 161 -10.49 -3.30 4.06
N LEU A 162 -11.63 -2.80 4.54
CA LEU A 162 -11.76 -1.42 4.98
C LEU A 162 -10.97 -1.13 6.27
N ASP A 163 -10.80 -2.13 7.14
CA ASP A 163 -9.96 -2.09 8.34
C ASP A 163 -8.46 -2.36 8.06
N ASN A 164 -8.07 -2.61 6.81
CA ASN A 164 -6.67 -2.88 6.47
C ASN A 164 -5.78 -1.67 6.79
N PRO A 165 -4.65 -1.87 7.53
CA PRO A 165 -3.76 -0.77 7.93
C PRO A 165 -3.10 -0.05 6.74
N TYR A 166 -2.92 -0.73 5.61
CA TYR A 166 -2.36 -0.19 4.37
C TYR A 166 -3.44 0.36 3.42
N MET A 167 -4.72 0.30 3.78
CA MET A 167 -5.77 0.88 2.96
C MET A 167 -5.63 2.41 2.90
N THR A 168 -5.68 2.95 1.69
CA THR A 168 -5.49 4.39 1.44
C THR A 168 -6.77 5.02 0.93
N GLU A 169 -6.93 6.31 1.20
CA GLU A 169 -8.05 7.11 0.69
C GLU A 169 -8.14 7.03 -0.84
N ALA A 170 -7.01 7.05 -1.55
CA ALA A 170 -6.97 6.90 -3.01
C ALA A 170 -7.67 5.61 -3.51
N GLN A 171 -7.54 4.50 -2.78
CA GLN A 171 -8.21 3.24 -3.15
C GLN A 171 -9.72 3.28 -2.83
N ILE A 172 -10.12 3.96 -1.77
CA ILE A 172 -11.54 4.20 -1.44
C ILE A 172 -12.19 5.07 -2.51
N LEU A 173 -11.56 6.19 -2.86
CA LEU A 173 -12.03 7.09 -3.92
C LEU A 173 -12.09 6.37 -5.27
N ARG A 174 -11.11 5.50 -5.57
CA ARG A 174 -11.15 4.66 -6.77
C ARG A 174 -12.35 3.71 -6.75
N ALA A 175 -12.67 3.09 -5.62
CA ALA A 175 -13.85 2.24 -5.50
C ALA A 175 -15.16 3.03 -5.71
N LEU A 176 -15.24 4.25 -5.14
CA LEU A 176 -16.38 5.16 -5.29
C LEU A 176 -16.46 5.81 -6.67
N SER A 177 -15.39 5.83 -7.47
CA SER A 177 -15.43 6.37 -8.84
C SER A 177 -16.12 5.44 -9.84
N ARG A 178 -16.42 4.19 -9.45
CA ARG A 178 -17.07 3.21 -10.32
C ARG A 178 -18.56 3.50 -10.38
N GLU A 179 -19.14 3.51 -11.58
CA GLU A 179 -20.58 3.77 -11.77
C GLU A 179 -21.48 2.74 -11.05
N LYS A 180 -21.02 1.48 -10.98
CA LYS A 180 -21.75 0.36 -10.37
C LYS A 180 -20.82 -0.42 -9.44
N PRO A 181 -20.59 0.05 -8.21
CA PRO A 181 -19.83 -0.72 -7.23
C PRO A 181 -20.67 -1.92 -6.75
N PRO A 182 -20.04 -3.01 -6.29
CA PRO A 182 -20.75 -4.13 -5.69
C PRO A 182 -21.63 -3.69 -4.52
N THR A 183 -22.81 -4.31 -4.38
CA THR A 183 -23.83 -3.97 -3.38
C THR A 183 -23.32 -3.73 -1.96
N PRO A 184 -22.42 -4.55 -1.37
CA PRO A 184 -21.97 -4.34 0.00
C PRO A 184 -20.99 -3.17 0.19
N VAL A 185 -20.39 -2.63 -0.87
CA VAL A 185 -19.26 -1.68 -0.78
C VAL A 185 -19.70 -0.32 -0.24
N ILE A 186 -20.72 0.31 -0.83
CA ILE A 186 -21.16 1.65 -0.41
C ILE A 186 -21.70 1.63 1.02
N PRO A 187 -22.64 0.73 1.40
CA PRO A 187 -23.11 0.67 2.78
C PRO A 187 -21.97 0.46 3.77
N ALA A 188 -20.99 -0.40 3.45
CA ALA A 188 -19.85 -0.62 4.31
C ALA A 188 -18.99 0.64 4.50
N ILE A 189 -18.71 1.40 3.44
CA ILE A 189 -17.95 2.66 3.53
C ILE A 189 -18.71 3.70 4.35
N VAL A 190 -20.02 3.86 4.12
CA VAL A 190 -20.89 4.82 4.81
C VAL A 190 -20.91 4.60 6.32
N HIS A 191 -20.90 3.35 6.77
CA HIS A 191 -20.92 3.00 8.20
C HIS A 191 -19.52 2.82 8.80
N HIS A 192 -18.45 2.96 8.02
CA HIS A 192 -17.09 2.72 8.50
C HIS A 192 -16.55 3.89 9.31
N ARG A 193 -16.16 3.64 10.58
CA ARG A 193 -15.66 4.63 11.55
C ARG A 193 -14.61 5.63 11.03
N LYS A 194 -13.72 5.17 10.13
CA LYS A 194 -12.63 5.99 9.58
C LYS A 194 -13.01 6.69 8.28
N TRP A 195 -13.71 5.97 7.39
CA TRP A 195 -13.89 6.42 6.00
C TRP A 195 -15.11 7.33 5.87
N SER A 196 -16.16 7.10 6.66
CA SER A 196 -17.37 7.93 6.65
C SER A 196 -17.13 9.37 7.12
N ILE A 197 -16.08 9.60 7.91
CA ILE A 197 -15.69 10.93 8.41
C ILE A 197 -14.64 11.62 7.53
N THR A 198 -14.08 10.93 6.55
CA THR A 198 -13.03 11.48 5.68
C THR A 198 -13.64 12.42 4.63
N TYR A 199 -13.12 13.64 4.53
CA TYR A 199 -13.72 14.71 3.72
C TYR A 199 -13.93 14.35 2.25
N ASN A 200 -12.88 13.91 1.54
CA ASN A 200 -13.03 13.60 0.11
C ASN A 200 -13.89 12.35 -0.11
N VAL A 201 -13.92 11.42 0.85
CA VAL A 201 -14.82 10.27 0.81
C VAL A 201 -16.28 10.71 0.92
N ARG A 202 -16.61 11.65 1.82
CA ARG A 202 -17.95 12.25 1.89
C ARG A 202 -18.33 12.95 0.59
N LEU A 203 -17.41 13.76 0.05
CA LEU A 203 -17.62 14.44 -1.22
C LEU A 203 -17.91 13.45 -2.36
N ALA A 204 -17.14 12.36 -2.43
CA ALA A 204 -17.35 11.30 -3.41
C ALA A 204 -18.68 10.55 -3.20
N LEU A 205 -19.06 10.25 -1.96
CA LEU A 205 -20.34 9.63 -1.62
C LEU A 205 -21.53 10.49 -2.01
N VAL A 206 -21.47 11.82 -1.78
CA VAL A 206 -22.54 12.75 -2.19
C VAL A 206 -22.71 12.80 -3.71
N ARG A 207 -21.63 12.62 -4.47
CA ARG A 207 -21.66 12.53 -5.94
C ARG A 207 -22.22 11.21 -6.44
N HIS A 208 -22.17 10.16 -5.63
CA HIS A 208 -22.43 8.81 -6.10
C HIS A 208 -23.94 8.53 -6.21
N PRO A 209 -24.44 8.05 -7.37
CA PRO A 209 -25.88 7.85 -7.59
C PRO A 209 -26.51 6.80 -6.68
N SER A 210 -25.74 5.82 -6.23
CA SER A 210 -26.20 4.74 -5.34
C SER A 210 -26.08 5.07 -3.84
N ALA A 211 -25.63 6.27 -3.46
CA ALA A 211 -25.57 6.65 -2.05
C ALA A 211 -26.98 6.95 -1.50
N PRO A 212 -27.35 6.43 -0.31
CA PRO A 212 -28.65 6.72 0.29
C PRO A 212 -28.84 8.21 0.56
N LEU A 213 -30.03 8.75 0.25
CA LEU A 213 -30.33 10.17 0.43
C LEU A 213 -30.13 10.64 1.88
N ALA A 214 -30.51 9.81 2.87
CA ALA A 214 -30.32 10.13 4.27
C ALA A 214 -28.84 10.37 4.62
N THR A 215 -27.94 9.53 4.08
CA THR A 215 -26.50 9.68 4.23
C THR A 215 -26.01 10.96 3.59
N ILE A 216 -26.44 11.24 2.35
CA ILE A 216 -26.08 12.47 1.64
C ILE A 216 -26.42 13.70 2.49
N LEU A 217 -27.68 13.78 2.96
CA LEU A 217 -28.17 14.91 3.77
C LEU A 217 -27.38 15.08 5.08
N SER A 218 -26.94 13.99 5.71
CA SER A 218 -26.11 14.05 6.91
C SER A 218 -24.72 14.66 6.69
N TYR A 219 -24.15 14.54 5.48
CA TYR A 219 -22.82 15.07 5.16
C TYR A 219 -22.83 16.52 4.68
N LEU A 220 -23.95 17.03 4.15
CA LEU A 220 -24.01 18.39 3.60
C LEU A 220 -23.59 19.49 4.60
N PRO A 221 -23.96 19.45 5.90
CA PRO A 221 -23.51 20.43 6.88
C PRO A 221 -21.97 20.54 6.99
N GLU A 222 -21.26 19.45 6.71
CA GLU A 222 -19.82 19.32 6.90
C GLU A 222 -19.01 19.71 5.66
N LEU A 223 -19.68 19.91 4.52
CA LEU A 223 -19.04 20.33 3.26
C LEU A 223 -18.89 21.84 3.16
N THR A 224 -17.83 22.28 2.47
CA THR A 224 -17.62 23.71 2.20
C THR A 224 -18.65 24.26 1.21
N VAL A 225 -18.90 25.57 1.27
CA VAL A 225 -19.79 26.25 0.32
C VAL A 225 -19.26 26.15 -1.11
N SER A 226 -17.93 26.11 -1.30
CA SER A 226 -17.31 25.94 -2.62
C SER A 226 -17.64 24.57 -3.21
N ASP A 227 -17.43 23.51 -2.45
CA ASP A 227 -17.70 22.14 -2.90
C ASP A 227 -19.19 21.91 -3.15
N LEU A 228 -20.07 22.46 -2.30
CA LEU A 228 -21.52 22.40 -2.53
C LEU A 228 -21.93 23.11 -3.83
N ARG A 229 -21.26 24.21 -4.20
CA ARG A 229 -21.49 24.91 -5.46
C ARG A 229 -21.02 24.06 -6.66
N GLU A 230 -19.86 23.41 -6.55
CA GLU A 230 -19.39 22.47 -7.58
C GLU A 230 -20.32 21.27 -7.75
N LEU A 231 -20.80 20.69 -6.66
CA LEU A 231 -21.77 19.60 -6.68
C LEU A 231 -23.12 20.01 -7.30
N ALA A 232 -23.50 21.27 -7.15
CA ALA A 232 -24.71 21.84 -7.73
C ALA A 232 -24.60 22.14 -9.24
N ALA A 233 -23.44 21.91 -9.85
CA ALA A 233 -23.27 22.07 -11.30
C ALA A 233 -24.10 21.02 -12.07
N PRO A 234 -24.57 21.35 -13.29
CA PRO A 234 -25.34 20.42 -14.11
C PRO A 234 -24.59 19.12 -14.38
N GLY A 235 -25.27 17.98 -14.26
CA GLY A 235 -24.72 16.66 -14.62
C GLY A 235 -23.84 15.98 -13.56
N ILE A 236 -23.58 16.62 -12.41
CA ILE A 236 -22.77 16.01 -11.33
C ILE A 236 -23.61 15.12 -10.40
N VAL A 237 -24.80 15.59 -10.03
CA VAL A 237 -25.74 14.88 -9.14
C VAL A 237 -27.14 14.84 -9.76
N PRO A 238 -28.03 13.93 -9.32
CA PRO A 238 -29.42 13.92 -9.76
C PRO A 238 -30.11 15.28 -9.55
N GLU A 239 -31.02 15.62 -10.48
CA GLU A 239 -31.68 16.93 -10.53
C GLU A 239 -32.41 17.32 -9.23
N SER A 240 -33.00 16.34 -8.55
CA SER A 240 -33.66 16.55 -7.25
C SER A 240 -32.68 16.99 -6.17
N LEU A 241 -31.51 16.33 -6.08
CA LEU A 241 -30.44 16.69 -5.16
C LEU A 241 -29.81 18.04 -5.55
N ARG A 242 -29.62 18.30 -6.84
CA ARG A 242 -29.08 19.56 -7.35
C ARG A 242 -29.86 20.77 -6.85
N LYS A 243 -31.20 20.75 -6.98
CA LYS A 243 -32.07 21.83 -6.50
C LYS A 243 -31.92 22.06 -5.00
N TYR A 244 -31.81 20.98 -4.22
CA TYR A 244 -31.58 21.07 -2.78
C TYR A 244 -30.23 21.72 -2.46
N LEU A 245 -29.15 21.28 -3.13
CA LEU A 245 -27.81 21.84 -2.93
C LEU A 245 -27.76 23.35 -3.27
N GLN A 246 -28.44 23.77 -4.33
CA GLN A 246 -28.55 25.20 -4.69
C GLN A 246 -29.23 26.02 -3.60
N ALA A 247 -30.34 25.51 -3.05
CA ALA A 247 -31.04 26.16 -1.94
C ALA A 247 -30.14 26.28 -0.70
N GLU A 248 -29.41 25.22 -0.36
CA GLU A 248 -28.50 25.20 0.79
C GLU A 248 -27.31 26.16 0.61
N VAL A 249 -26.73 26.24 -0.60
CA VAL A 249 -25.67 27.22 -0.92
C VAL A 249 -26.19 28.66 -0.75
N GLN A 250 -27.37 28.97 -1.29
CA GLN A 250 -27.97 30.30 -1.17
C GLN A 250 -28.26 30.67 0.28
N ARG A 251 -28.77 29.71 1.07
CA ARG A 251 -29.02 29.89 2.50
C ARG A 251 -27.75 30.26 3.26
N ARG A 252 -26.63 29.55 3.02
CA ARG A 252 -25.35 29.83 3.67
C ARG A 252 -24.73 31.16 3.26
N MET A 253 -24.82 31.51 1.97
CA MET A 253 -24.34 32.80 1.47
C MET A 253 -25.09 33.98 2.11
N ARG A 254 -26.43 33.89 2.21
CA ARG A 254 -27.25 34.92 2.87
C ARG A 254 -26.93 35.04 4.37
N ALA A 255 -26.75 33.91 5.06
CA ALA A 255 -26.37 33.90 6.46
C ALA A 255 -25.00 34.57 6.70
N SER A 256 -24.02 34.28 5.83
CA SER A 256 -22.69 34.91 5.88
C SER A 256 -22.75 36.41 5.59
N GLN A 257 -23.53 36.85 4.60
CA GLN A 257 -23.73 38.27 4.29
C GLN A 257 -24.38 39.03 5.45
N LYS A 258 -25.39 38.45 6.10
CA LYS A 258 -26.06 39.04 7.26
C LYS A 258 -25.12 39.17 8.46
N ALA A 259 -24.26 38.19 8.69
CA ALA A 259 -23.22 38.25 9.72
C ALA A 259 -22.19 39.34 9.44
N ALA A 260 -21.80 39.54 8.17
CA ALA A 260 -20.87 40.59 7.77
C ALA A 260 -21.46 42.00 7.90
N SER A 261 -22.74 42.19 7.54
CA SER A 261 -23.42 43.50 7.65
C SER A 261 -23.76 43.89 9.09
N GLY A 262 -24.00 42.91 9.98
CA GLY A 262 -24.31 43.16 11.39
C GLY A 262 -23.10 43.54 12.26
N ASN A 263 -21.88 43.39 11.74
CA ASN A 263 -20.63 43.66 12.46
C ASN A 263 -19.91 44.93 11.95
N ALA A 264 -20.55 45.73 11.10
CA ALA A 264 -20.02 47.02 10.67
C ALA A 264 -20.18 48.04 11.82
N PRO A 265 -19.10 48.67 12.33
CA PRO A 265 -19.22 49.69 13.36
C PRO A 265 -20.03 50.87 12.81
N ALA A 266 -20.99 51.35 13.59
CA ALA A 266 -21.76 52.54 13.26
C ALA A 266 -20.79 53.70 13.01
N LYS A 267 -20.76 54.21 11.78
CA LYS A 267 -20.05 55.45 11.47
C LYS A 267 -20.77 56.56 12.23
N ASP A 268 -20.13 57.08 13.29
CA ASP A 268 -20.63 58.26 13.98
C ASP A 268 -20.82 59.40 12.97
N PRO A 269 -21.96 60.13 13.02
CA PRO A 269 -22.20 61.24 12.11
C PRO A 269 -21.21 62.37 12.40
N PRO A 270 -20.75 63.12 11.38
CA PRO A 270 -19.81 64.20 11.58
C PRO A 270 -20.47 65.30 12.44
N ALA A 271 -19.82 65.64 13.54
CA ALA A 271 -20.22 66.75 14.41
C ALA A 271 -20.30 68.04 13.57
N SER A 272 -21.50 68.62 13.47
CA SER A 272 -21.66 69.95 12.89
C SER A 272 -21.06 70.97 13.85
N ASN A 273 -19.94 71.58 13.47
CA ASN A 273 -19.51 72.83 14.09
C ASN A 273 -20.54 73.91 13.75
N ARG A 274 -21.22 74.43 14.77
CA ARG A 274 -21.84 75.75 14.73
C ARG A 274 -20.93 76.72 15.48
N GLU A 275 -20.66 77.82 14.80
CA GLU A 275 -19.99 79.05 15.25
C GLU A 275 -20.66 79.67 16.47
#